data_AF-A0A229TE50-F1
#
_entry.id   AF-A0A229TE50-F1
#
_cell.length_a   1.000
_cell.length_b   1.000
_cell.length_c   1.000
_cell.angle_alpha   90.00
_cell.angle_beta   90.00
_cell.angle_gamma   90.00
#
_symmetry.space_group_name_H-M   'P 1'
#
loop_
_entity.id
_entity.type
_entity.pdbx_description
1 polymer ?
#
loop_
_entity_poly.entity_id
_entity_poly.type
_entity_poly.pdbx_seq_one_letter_code
_entity_poly.pdbx_strand_id
1 'polypeptide(L)'
;MASEVNPAAGPAIAALAREVEEFVAAAGWDQAPQLFALVPTASLLREQPELAGQLDPSSALTPVAQEPLPEGDLAEALGRIAWPEVVTGCALAQEIIVLPPSAESELDESADAERLRRAAADHPERTEARLVAAVLRDGPGACVMRLRGYTKAEDAEPADEIVEHPDLAPNLLDALRATLAP
;
A
#
# COMPACT_ATOMS: atom_id res chain seq x y z
N MET A 1 -16.10 8.18 -24.72
CA MET A 1 -14.62 8.13 -24.73
C MET A 1 -14.27 6.96 -23.84
N ALA A 2 -14.03 5.78 -24.41
CA ALA A 2 -13.71 4.60 -23.63
C ALA A 2 -12.24 4.72 -23.19
N SER A 3 -11.98 4.84 -21.88
CA SER A 3 -10.64 4.64 -21.36
C SER A 3 -10.23 3.21 -21.68
N GLU A 4 -9.34 3.03 -22.65
CA GLU A 4 -8.63 1.78 -22.84
C GLU A 4 -7.81 1.53 -21.59
N VAL A 5 -8.31 0.64 -20.72
CA VAL A 5 -7.55 0.09 -19.61
C VAL A 5 -6.36 -0.62 -20.22
N ASN A 6 -5.18 -0.01 -20.16
CA ASN A 6 -3.96 -0.61 -20.69
C ASN A 6 -3.67 -1.90 -19.90
N PRO A 7 -3.79 -3.10 -20.51
CA PRO A 7 -3.65 -4.37 -19.79
C PRO A 7 -2.23 -4.59 -19.25
N ALA A 8 -1.24 -3.84 -19.75
CA ALA A 8 0.13 -3.85 -19.23
C ALA A 8 0.30 -3.04 -17.93
N ALA A 9 -0.66 -2.19 -17.56
CA ALA A 9 -0.58 -1.37 -16.36
C ALA A 9 -0.76 -2.17 -15.06
N GLY A 10 -1.48 -3.30 -15.12
CA GLY A 10 -1.74 -4.17 -13.95
C GLY A 10 -0.47 -4.85 -13.42
N PRO A 11 0.29 -5.58 -14.26
CA PRO A 11 1.57 -6.15 -13.86
C PRO A 11 2.59 -5.08 -13.42
N ALA A 12 2.56 -3.90 -14.04
CA ALA A 12 3.46 -2.80 -13.70
C ALA A 12 3.15 -2.18 -12.32
N ILE A 13 1.87 -1.98 -11.97
CA ILE A 13 1.50 -1.42 -10.66
C ILE A 13 1.73 -2.42 -9.52
N ALA A 14 1.58 -3.72 -9.77
CA ALA A 14 1.92 -4.76 -8.81
C ALA A 14 3.43 -4.81 -8.53
N ALA A 15 4.26 -4.76 -9.58
CA ALA A 15 5.71 -4.67 -9.44
C ALA A 15 6.12 -3.42 -8.64
N LEU A 16 5.50 -2.26 -8.93
CA LEU A 16 5.76 -1.02 -8.21
C LEU A 16 5.34 -1.08 -6.73
N ALA A 17 4.19 -1.67 -6.43
CA ALA A 17 3.74 -1.90 -5.06
C ALA A 17 4.73 -2.81 -4.31
N ARG A 18 5.30 -3.80 -4.99
CA ARG A 18 6.34 -4.67 -4.44
C ARG A 18 7.66 -3.93 -4.20
N GLU A 19 8.09 -3.08 -5.13
CA GLU A 19 9.28 -2.24 -4.95
C GLU A 19 9.14 -1.29 -3.74
N VAL A 20 7.95 -0.70 -3.57
CA VAL A 20 7.64 0.14 -2.40
C VAL A 20 7.65 -0.71 -1.12
N GLU A 21 7.08 -1.92 -1.13
CA GLU A 21 7.13 -2.84 0.00
C GLU A 21 8.58 -3.16 0.39
N GLU A 22 9.41 -3.56 -0.57
CA GLU A 22 10.81 -3.91 -0.34
C GLU A 22 11.62 -2.70 0.17
N PHE A 23 11.36 -1.50 -0.36
CA PHE A 23 11.97 -0.26 0.12
C PHE A 23 11.61 0.02 1.59
N VAL A 24 10.34 -0.06 1.95
CA VAL A 24 9.90 0.15 3.35
C VAL A 24 10.41 -0.97 4.25
N ALA A 25 10.47 -2.20 3.77
CA ALA A 25 11.04 -3.36 4.48
C ALA A 25 12.52 -3.20 4.82
N ALA A 26 13.30 -2.58 3.94
CA ALA A 26 14.70 -2.28 4.22
C ALA A 26 14.89 -1.35 5.43
N ALA A 27 13.89 -0.52 5.77
CA ALA A 27 13.91 0.37 6.93
C ALA A 27 13.45 -0.29 8.25
N GLY A 28 13.02 -1.56 8.23
CA GLY A 28 12.60 -2.31 9.43
C GLY A 28 11.08 -2.34 9.64
N TRP A 29 10.63 -2.71 10.84
CA TRP A 29 9.22 -2.74 11.28
C TRP A 29 8.92 -1.58 12.24
N ASP A 30 7.67 -1.47 12.69
CA ASP A 30 7.19 -0.45 13.63
C ASP A 30 7.22 0.96 13.03
N GLN A 31 6.89 1.07 11.74
CA GLN A 31 6.87 2.33 11.00
C GLN A 31 5.45 2.91 10.88
N ALA A 32 5.35 4.23 10.94
CA ALA A 32 4.10 4.95 10.65
C ALA A 32 3.70 4.75 9.17
N PRO A 33 2.41 4.93 8.83
CA PRO A 33 1.95 4.88 7.44
C PRO A 33 2.72 5.86 6.55
N GLN A 34 3.21 5.36 5.42
CA GLN A 34 4.00 6.12 4.45
C GLN A 34 3.29 6.22 3.12
N LEU A 35 3.17 7.45 2.62
CA LEU A 35 2.52 7.76 1.37
C LEU A 35 3.56 8.05 0.29
N PHE A 36 3.29 7.59 -0.93
CA PHE A 36 4.16 7.77 -2.08
C PHE A 36 3.34 8.33 -3.25
N ALA A 37 3.87 9.36 -3.90
CA ALA A 37 3.33 9.87 -5.16
C ALA A 37 4.00 9.13 -6.33
N LEU A 38 3.20 8.65 -7.28
CA LEU A 38 3.71 7.96 -8.46
C LEU A 38 3.79 8.93 -9.63
N VAL A 39 5.02 9.31 -9.98
CA VAL A 39 5.32 10.32 -10.99
C VAL A 39 6.00 9.67 -12.20
N PRO A 40 5.64 10.02 -13.44
CA PRO A 40 6.35 9.54 -14.62
C PRO A 40 7.83 9.91 -14.55
N THR A 41 8.71 8.90 -14.57
CA THR A 41 10.17 9.10 -14.44
C THR A 41 10.69 10.07 -15.51
N ALA A 42 10.17 9.97 -16.73
CA ALA A 42 10.54 10.88 -17.82
C ALA A 42 10.14 12.34 -17.59
N SER A 43 9.04 12.60 -16.86
CA SER A 43 8.65 13.96 -16.47
C SER A 43 9.50 14.45 -15.31
N LEU A 44 9.72 13.59 -14.31
CA LEU A 44 10.58 13.91 -13.17
C LEU A 44 12.00 14.29 -13.61
N LEU A 45 12.61 13.53 -14.53
CA LEU A 45 13.94 13.82 -15.09
C LEU A 45 13.98 15.09 -15.96
N ARG A 46 12.86 15.49 -16.55
CA ARG A 46 12.78 16.72 -17.35
C ARG A 46 12.77 17.96 -16.45
N GLU A 47 12.08 17.86 -15.32
CA GLU A 47 11.99 18.93 -14.32
C GLU A 47 13.21 18.98 -13.40
N GLN A 48 13.77 17.82 -13.07
CA GLN A 48 14.91 17.64 -12.16
C GLN A 48 16.00 16.78 -12.83
N PRO A 49 16.75 17.34 -13.80
CA PRO A 49 17.79 16.62 -14.53
C PRO A 49 18.94 16.11 -13.65
N GLU A 50 19.14 16.69 -12.46
CA GLU A 50 20.11 16.24 -11.46
C GLU A 50 19.82 14.83 -10.91
N LEU A 51 18.58 14.34 -11.03
CA LEU A 51 18.18 12.99 -10.61
C LEU A 51 18.54 11.91 -11.63
N ALA A 52 19.05 12.27 -12.82
CA ALA A 52 19.36 11.30 -13.89
C ALA A 52 20.41 10.25 -13.51
N GLY A 53 21.27 10.52 -12.53
CA GLY A 53 22.22 9.54 -11.99
C GLY A 53 21.71 8.70 -10.83
N GLN A 54 20.51 8.99 -10.32
CA GLN A 54 19.91 8.37 -9.14
C GLN A 54 18.67 7.55 -9.46
N LEU A 55 18.04 7.80 -10.61
CA LEU A 55 16.85 7.10 -11.08
C LEU A 55 17.20 6.14 -12.21
N ASP A 56 16.50 5.02 -12.26
CA ASP A 56 16.54 4.13 -13.42
C ASP A 56 15.65 4.73 -14.53
N PRO A 57 16.24 5.19 -15.66
CA PRO A 57 15.47 5.76 -16.77
C PRO A 57 14.59 4.73 -17.49
N SER A 58 14.79 3.42 -17.24
CA SER A 58 13.95 2.36 -17.78
C SER A 58 12.65 2.16 -16.98
N SER A 59 12.58 2.66 -15.74
CA SER A 59 11.36 2.63 -14.94
C SER A 59 10.35 3.66 -15.46
N ALA A 60 9.10 3.24 -15.67
CA ALA A 60 8.04 4.12 -16.16
C ALA A 60 7.60 5.14 -15.10
N LEU A 61 7.57 4.73 -13.83
CA LEU A 61 7.09 5.53 -12.70
C LEU A 61 8.14 5.51 -11.58
N THR A 62 8.35 6.66 -10.97
CA THR A 62 9.17 6.81 -9.78
C THR A 62 8.25 7.04 -8.57
N PRO A 63 8.30 6.18 -7.54
CA PRO A 63 7.61 6.43 -6.28
C PRO A 63 8.38 7.48 -5.47
N VAL A 64 7.75 8.61 -5.19
CA VAL A 64 8.33 9.70 -4.41
C VAL A 64 7.70 9.71 -3.02
N ALA A 65 8.48 9.43 -1.98
CA ALA A 65 8.03 9.46 -0.60
C ALA A 65 7.50 10.85 -0.21
N GLN A 66 6.42 10.87 0.55
CA GLN A 66 5.70 12.07 0.95
C GLN A 66 5.83 12.30 2.46
N GLU A 67 5.35 13.45 2.92
CA GLU A 67 5.28 13.73 4.35
C GLU A 67 4.42 12.68 5.07
N PRO A 68 4.77 12.33 6.33
CA PRO A 68 3.99 11.37 7.09
C PRO A 68 2.56 11.87 7.29
N LEU A 69 1.61 10.95 7.24
CA LEU A 69 0.22 11.27 7.49
C LEU A 69 0.02 11.74 8.95
N PRO A 70 -0.91 12.67 9.20
CA PRO A 70 -1.25 13.06 10.56
C PRO A 70 -1.75 11.85 11.34
N GLU A 71 -1.47 11.84 12.65
CA GLU A 71 -2.02 10.83 13.55
C GLU A 71 -3.56 10.87 13.56
N GLY A 72 -4.19 9.70 13.63
CA GLY A 72 -5.65 9.58 13.71
C GLY A 72 -6.23 8.67 12.64
N ASP A 73 -7.44 8.98 12.18
CA ASP A 73 -8.13 8.14 11.20
C ASP A 73 -7.53 8.30 9.80
N LEU A 74 -7.09 7.18 9.24
CA LEU A 74 -6.46 7.13 7.91
C LEU A 74 -7.41 7.62 6.82
N ALA A 75 -8.70 7.27 6.88
CA ALA A 75 -9.66 7.69 5.87
C ALA A 75 -9.87 9.20 5.89
N GLU A 76 -9.96 9.80 7.08
CA GLU A 76 -10.00 11.26 7.23
C GLU A 76 -8.71 11.94 6.73
N ALA A 77 -7.54 11.38 7.03
CA ALA A 77 -6.26 11.90 6.57
C ALA A 77 -6.17 11.88 5.03
N LEU A 78 -6.50 10.75 4.40
CA LEU A 78 -6.54 10.62 2.94
C LEU A 78 -7.56 11.56 2.30
N GLY A 79 -8.73 11.76 2.92
CA GLY A 79 -9.77 12.66 2.43
C GLY A 79 -9.36 14.14 2.36
N ARG A 80 -8.23 14.52 2.97
CA ARG A 80 -7.66 15.88 2.91
C ARG A 80 -6.58 16.04 1.85
N ILE A 81 -6.21 14.96 1.17
CA ILE A 81 -5.13 14.94 0.18
C ILE A 81 -5.71 15.21 -1.21
N ALA A 82 -5.07 16.11 -1.94
CA ALA A 82 -5.36 16.37 -3.34
C ALA A 82 -4.04 16.34 -4.13
N TRP A 83 -4.00 15.48 -5.15
CA TRP A 83 -2.80 15.30 -5.97
C TRP A 83 -2.80 16.21 -7.20
N PRO A 84 -1.67 16.90 -7.50
CA PRO A 84 -1.53 17.66 -8.73
C PRO A 84 -1.57 16.72 -9.96
N GLU A 85 -1.86 17.27 -11.13
CA GLU A 85 -2.02 16.48 -12.38
C GLU A 85 -0.75 15.70 -12.78
N VAL A 86 0.44 16.16 -12.36
CA VAL A 86 1.71 15.46 -12.59
C VAL A 86 1.80 14.12 -11.86
N VAL A 87 1.00 13.93 -10.81
CA VAL A 87 0.91 12.68 -10.05
C VAL A 87 -0.14 11.78 -10.70
N THR A 88 0.37 10.73 -11.34
CA THR A 88 -0.42 9.75 -12.11
C THR A 88 -0.97 8.62 -11.26
N GLY A 89 -0.52 8.51 -10.01
CA GLY A 89 -0.99 7.52 -9.06
C GLY A 89 -0.42 7.76 -7.66
N CYS A 90 -0.83 6.97 -6.70
CA CYS A 90 -0.29 7.01 -5.34
C CYS A 90 -0.18 5.60 -4.77
N ALA A 91 0.71 5.43 -3.80
CA ALA A 91 0.82 4.21 -3.01
C ALA A 91 0.88 4.53 -1.52
N LEU A 92 0.31 3.66 -0.70
CA LEU A 92 0.37 3.74 0.75
C LEU A 92 0.91 2.43 1.31
N ALA A 93 1.96 2.53 2.12
CA ALA A 93 2.49 1.45 2.93
C ALA A 93 2.05 1.66 4.39
N GLN A 94 1.48 0.64 5.02
CA GLN A 94 1.11 0.65 6.43
C GLN A 94 1.29 -0.71 7.07
N GLU A 95 1.50 -0.73 8.38
CA GLU A 95 1.53 -1.95 9.18
C GLU A 95 0.13 -2.19 9.77
N ILE A 96 -0.36 -3.42 9.63
CA ILE A 96 -1.69 -3.87 10.03
C ILE A 96 -1.58 -5.17 10.82
N ILE A 97 -2.63 -5.48 11.57
CA ILE A 97 -2.80 -6.77 12.23
C ILE A 97 -3.78 -7.61 11.42
N VAL A 98 -3.35 -8.80 11.03
CA VAL A 98 -4.17 -9.80 10.35
C VAL A 98 -4.53 -10.89 11.34
N LEU A 99 -5.80 -11.26 11.37
CA LEU A 99 -6.30 -12.38 12.15
C LEU A 99 -6.63 -13.56 11.24
N PRO A 100 -6.47 -14.80 11.72
CA PRO A 100 -6.99 -15.95 11.01
C PRO A 100 -8.53 -15.92 11.01
N PRO A 101 -9.19 -16.57 10.03
CA PRO A 101 -10.66 -16.59 9.93
C PRO A 101 -11.38 -17.15 11.17
N SER A 102 -10.72 -18.07 11.89
CA SER A 102 -11.19 -18.60 13.17
C SER A 102 -11.36 -17.50 14.20
N ALA A 103 -10.35 -16.63 14.34
CA ALA A 103 -10.33 -15.52 15.27
C ALA A 103 -11.24 -14.36 14.84
N GLU A 104 -11.38 -14.11 13.54
CA GLU A 104 -12.32 -13.10 13.03
C GLU A 104 -13.77 -13.38 13.46
N SER A 105 -14.15 -14.67 13.53
CA SER A 105 -15.48 -15.10 13.98
C SER A 105 -15.73 -14.87 15.48
N GLU A 106 -14.67 -14.67 16.27
CA GLU A 106 -14.75 -14.37 17.71
C GLU A 106 -14.87 -12.87 17.99
N LEU A 107 -14.63 -12.03 16.98
CA LEU A 107 -14.77 -10.58 17.09
C LEU A 107 -16.26 -10.17 17.04
N ASP A 108 -16.62 -9.24 17.92
CA ASP A 108 -17.95 -8.61 17.88
C ASP A 108 -18.02 -7.61 16.72
N GLU A 109 -18.63 -8.02 15.61
CA GLU A 109 -18.84 -7.18 14.41
C GLU A 109 -19.68 -5.92 14.70
N SER A 110 -20.42 -5.89 15.82
CA SER A 110 -21.20 -4.72 16.23
C SER A 110 -20.38 -3.70 17.05
N ALA A 111 -19.13 -4.03 17.39
CA ALA A 111 -18.24 -3.13 18.11
C ALA A 111 -17.71 -2.00 17.20
N ASP A 112 -17.47 -0.83 17.78
CA ASP A 112 -16.86 0.29 17.06
C ASP A 112 -15.43 -0.07 16.59
N ALA A 113 -14.97 0.54 15.49
CA ALA A 113 -13.69 0.22 14.85
C ALA A 113 -12.48 0.24 15.81
N GLU A 114 -12.46 1.14 16.79
CA GLU A 114 -11.40 1.22 17.79
C GLU A 114 -11.36 -0.01 18.72
N ARG A 115 -12.53 -0.53 19.13
CA ARG A 115 -12.61 -1.75 19.93
C ARG A 115 -12.16 -2.96 19.11
N LEU A 116 -12.55 -3.01 17.83
CA LEU A 116 -12.15 -4.08 16.91
C LEU A 116 -10.64 -4.13 16.71
N ARG A 117 -10.02 -2.96 16.45
CA ARG A 117 -8.55 -2.83 16.32
C ARG A 117 -7.83 -3.28 17.59
N ARG A 118 -8.30 -2.87 18.76
CA ARG A 118 -7.71 -3.28 20.04
C ARG A 118 -7.83 -4.79 20.26
N ALA A 119 -9.01 -5.36 20.02
CA ALA A 119 -9.23 -6.80 20.15
C ALA A 119 -8.32 -7.61 19.21
N ALA A 120 -8.14 -7.15 17.97
CA ALA A 120 -7.20 -7.77 17.04
C ALA A 120 -5.73 -7.66 17.51
N ALA A 121 -5.33 -6.50 18.03
CA ALA A 121 -3.99 -6.27 18.55
C ALA A 121 -3.67 -7.11 19.80
N ASP A 122 -4.67 -7.41 20.64
CA ASP A 122 -4.50 -8.24 21.83
C ASP A 122 -4.65 -9.75 21.53
N HIS A 123 -5.05 -10.13 20.31
CA HIS A 123 -5.32 -11.53 19.97
C HIS A 123 -4.02 -12.38 19.98
N PRO A 124 -4.04 -13.61 20.51
CA PRO A 124 -2.88 -14.49 20.55
C PRO A 124 -2.45 -14.99 19.17
N GLU A 125 -3.41 -15.22 18.27
CA GLU A 125 -3.15 -15.68 16.89
C GLU A 125 -2.92 -14.53 15.89
N ARG A 126 -2.68 -13.31 16.39
CA ARG A 126 -2.45 -12.17 15.52
C ARG A 126 -1.17 -12.33 14.70
N THR A 127 -1.23 -11.90 13.46
CA THR A 127 -0.06 -11.80 12.58
C THR A 127 0.16 -10.35 12.21
N GLU A 128 1.36 -9.83 12.48
CA GLU A 128 1.75 -8.51 12.00
C GLU A 128 1.98 -8.60 10.49
N ALA A 129 1.40 -7.66 9.75
CA ALA A 129 1.57 -7.59 8.31
C ALA A 129 1.87 -6.17 7.87
N ARG A 130 2.65 -6.02 6.81
CA ARG A 130 2.77 -4.77 6.09
C ARG A 130 1.96 -4.86 4.83
N LEU A 131 1.02 -3.94 4.65
CA LEU A 131 0.22 -3.81 3.46
C LEU A 131 0.67 -2.58 2.66
N VAL A 132 0.97 -2.78 1.39
CA VAL A 132 1.19 -1.73 0.40
C VAL A 132 0.05 -1.78 -0.61
N ALA A 133 -0.70 -0.68 -0.73
CA ALA A 133 -1.73 -0.51 -1.74
C ALA A 133 -1.29 0.59 -2.71
N ALA A 134 -1.32 0.32 -4.02
CA ALA A 134 -0.94 1.27 -5.06
C ALA A 134 -2.03 1.38 -6.11
N VAL A 135 -2.32 2.60 -6.56
CA VAL A 135 -3.35 2.88 -7.56
C VAL A 135 -2.85 3.88 -8.58
N LEU A 136 -3.28 3.72 -9.83
CA LEU A 136 -3.15 4.74 -10.87
C LEU A 136 -4.47 5.50 -11.02
N ARG A 137 -4.38 6.79 -11.36
CA ARG A 137 -5.52 7.69 -11.56
C ARG A 137 -6.51 7.14 -12.59
N ASP A 138 -6.00 6.65 -13.71
CA ASP A 138 -6.79 6.12 -14.82
C ASP A 138 -6.53 4.62 -15.05
N GLY A 139 -6.29 3.84 -13.98
CA GLY A 139 -5.79 2.49 -14.15
C GLY A 139 -6.07 1.50 -13.00
N PRO A 140 -5.45 0.32 -13.09
CA PRO A 140 -5.61 -0.71 -12.08
C PRO A 140 -4.99 -0.29 -10.75
N GLY A 141 -5.45 -0.95 -9.68
CA GLY A 141 -4.77 -0.96 -8.39
C GLY A 141 -4.12 -2.31 -8.15
N ALA A 142 -3.13 -2.35 -7.26
CA ALA A 142 -2.55 -3.57 -6.75
C ALA A 142 -2.29 -3.44 -5.25
N CYS A 143 -2.36 -4.57 -4.56
CA CYS A 143 -1.96 -4.67 -3.17
C CYS A 143 -0.90 -5.78 -3.01
N VAL A 144 0.09 -5.49 -2.19
CA VAL A 144 1.14 -6.42 -1.76
C VAL A 144 1.13 -6.43 -0.25
N MET A 145 1.15 -7.60 0.36
CA MET A 145 1.16 -7.77 1.80
C MET A 145 2.31 -8.69 2.21
N ARG A 146 3.15 -8.23 3.14
CA ARG A 146 4.16 -9.07 3.81
C ARG A 146 3.66 -9.44 5.19
N LEU A 147 3.54 -10.73 5.46
CA LEU A 147 3.23 -11.28 6.78
C LEU A 147 4.54 -11.54 7.52
N ARG A 148 4.67 -11.04 8.75
CA ARG A 148 5.86 -11.21 9.59
C ARG A 148 5.81 -12.53 10.34
N GLY A 149 6.85 -13.35 10.21
CA GLY A 149 6.99 -14.59 10.99
C GLY A 149 5.81 -15.56 10.81
N TYR A 150 5.27 -15.63 9.61
CA TYR A 150 4.13 -16.47 9.27
C TYR A 150 4.54 -17.92 9.09
N THR A 151 3.69 -18.83 9.58
CA THR A 151 3.92 -20.28 9.48
C THR A 151 2.87 -20.88 8.55
N LYS A 152 3.30 -21.23 7.34
CA LYS A 152 2.43 -21.75 6.27
C LYS A 152 1.86 -23.15 6.55
N ALA A 153 2.53 -23.92 7.40
CA ALA A 153 2.14 -25.26 7.83
C ALA A 153 2.65 -25.52 9.25
N GLU A 154 1.95 -26.32 10.05
CA GLU A 154 2.24 -26.54 11.48
C GLU A 154 3.70 -26.98 11.78
N ASP A 155 4.39 -27.60 10.80
CA ASP A 155 5.78 -28.08 10.91
C ASP A 155 6.82 -27.19 10.19
N ALA A 156 6.43 -26.02 9.67
CA ALA A 156 7.33 -25.11 8.98
C ALA A 156 7.94 -24.07 9.93
N GLU A 157 9.20 -23.71 9.67
CA GLU A 157 9.82 -22.60 10.39
C GLU A 157 9.11 -21.28 10.03
N PRO A 158 8.84 -20.40 11.01
CA PRO A 158 8.22 -19.10 10.76
C PRO A 158 9.11 -18.26 9.86
N ALA A 159 8.54 -17.75 8.77
CA ALA A 159 9.23 -16.92 7.80
C ALA A 159 8.31 -15.81 7.29
N ASP A 160 8.90 -14.76 6.73
CA ASP A 160 8.09 -13.72 6.09
C ASP A 160 7.45 -14.27 4.81
N GLU A 161 6.13 -14.12 4.66
CA GLU A 161 5.40 -14.52 3.46
C GLU A 161 4.88 -13.27 2.73
N ILE A 162 5.06 -13.22 1.41
CA ILE A 162 4.53 -12.13 0.59
C ILE A 162 3.34 -12.64 -0.22
N VAL A 163 2.23 -11.90 -0.12
CA VAL A 163 0.97 -12.15 -0.80
C VAL A 163 0.65 -10.97 -1.69
N GLU A 164 0.38 -11.21 -2.97
CA GLU A 164 0.04 -10.18 -3.94
C GLU A 164 -1.37 -10.46 -4.48
N HIS A 165 -2.33 -9.60 -4.16
CA HIS A 165 -3.70 -9.78 -4.63
C HIS A 165 -4.47 -8.44 -4.60
N PRO A 166 -5.19 -8.06 -5.68
CA PRO A 166 -5.86 -6.76 -5.75
C PRO A 166 -6.97 -6.59 -4.71
N ASP A 167 -7.61 -7.69 -4.29
CA ASP A 167 -8.71 -7.65 -3.32
C ASP A 167 -8.26 -7.72 -1.85
N LEU A 168 -6.97 -7.55 -1.54
CA LEU A 168 -6.51 -7.55 -0.14
C LEU A 168 -7.06 -6.36 0.66
N ALA A 169 -7.29 -5.23 0.00
CA ALA A 169 -7.74 -4.01 0.67
C ALA A 169 -8.58 -3.12 -0.26
N PRO A 170 -9.76 -3.58 -0.70
CA PRO A 170 -10.59 -2.85 -1.66
C PRO A 170 -10.96 -1.45 -1.16
N ASN A 171 -11.34 -1.33 0.11
CA ASN A 171 -11.68 -0.05 0.74
C ASN A 171 -10.50 0.95 0.73
N LEU A 172 -9.27 0.44 0.87
CA LEU A 172 -8.07 1.28 0.85
C LEU A 172 -7.75 1.74 -0.58
N LEU A 173 -7.86 0.84 -1.56
CA LEU A 173 -7.68 1.19 -2.97
C LEU A 173 -8.69 2.27 -3.39
N ASP A 174 -9.94 2.15 -2.96
CA ASP A 174 -10.97 3.15 -3.26
C ASP A 174 -10.69 4.49 -2.56
N ALA A 175 -10.27 4.47 -1.29
CA ALA A 175 -9.84 5.68 -0.58
C ALA A 175 -8.67 6.38 -1.28
N LEU A 176 -7.66 5.63 -1.72
CA LEU A 176 -6.52 6.18 -2.46
C LEU A 176 -6.96 6.77 -3.81
N ARG A 177 -7.85 6.09 -4.54
CA ARG A 177 -8.41 6.63 -5.80
C ARG A 177 -9.18 7.91 -5.57
N ALA A 178 -9.92 8.03 -4.46
CA ALA A 178 -10.63 9.26 -4.13
C ALA A 178 -9.67 10.46 -3.98
N THR A 179 -8.45 10.26 -3.48
CA THR A 179 -7.43 11.33 -3.39
C THR A 179 -6.93 11.81 -4.76
N LEU A 180 -7.09 10.98 -5.80
CA LEU A 180 -6.72 11.26 -7.18
C LEU A 180 -7.90 11.79 -8.00
N ALA A 181 -9.08 11.99 -7.41
CA ALA A 181 -10.17 12.68 -8.08
C ALA A 181 -9.81 14.17 -8.26
N PRO A 182 -10.23 14.80 -9.37
CA PRO A 182 -10.00 16.22 -9.63
C PRO A 182 -10.79 17.15 -8.70
#